data_AF-A0A376ZY33-F1
#
_entry.id   AF-A0A376ZY33-F1
#
_cell.length_a   1.000
_cell.length_b   1.000
_cell.length_c   1.000
_cell.angle_alpha   90.00
_cell.angle_beta   90.00
_cell.angle_gamma   90.00
#
_symmetry.space_group_name_H-M   'P 1'
#
loop_
_entity.id
_entity.type
_entity.pdbx_description
1 polymer ?
#
loop_
_entity_poly.entity_id
_entity_poly.type
_entity_poly.pdbx_seq_one_letter_code
_entity_poly.pdbx_strand_id
1 'polypeptide(L)'
;MPYPAHITTINEENGQKAHRIEIGDFDNLHVTATTKEEAVHRASEVLLRTLAIAAQKGERVPSPGALPVNDPDYIMICPLNPGSTPL
;
A
#
# COMPACT_ATOMS: atom_id res chain seq x y z
N MET A 1 2.89 5.88 -10.80
CA MET A 1 3.34 6.74 -9.68
C MET A 1 3.16 5.97 -8.39
N PRO A 2 4.16 5.96 -7.49
CA PRO A 2 4.04 5.28 -6.21
C PRO A 2 3.20 6.08 -5.20
N TYR A 3 2.59 5.39 -4.24
CA TYR A 3 1.81 5.99 -3.16
C TYR A 3 2.45 5.69 -1.79
N PRO A 4 2.48 6.65 -0.86
CA PRO A 4 2.91 6.38 0.50
C PRO A 4 1.93 5.44 1.19
N ALA A 5 2.45 4.50 1.96
CA ALA A 5 1.66 3.60 2.75
C ALA A 5 2.31 3.38 4.11
N HIS A 6 1.49 3.30 5.14
CA HIS A 6 1.93 2.96 6.48
C HIS A 6 1.94 1.44 6.64
N ILE A 7 3.05 0.88 7.11
CA ILE A 7 3.19 -0.55 7.41
C ILE A 7 3.18 -0.77 8.92
N THR A 8 2.31 -1.66 9.38
CA THR A 8 2.22 -2.01 10.80
C THR A 8 2.28 -3.52 10.95
N THR A 9 3.04 -4.00 11.94
CA THR A 9 3.02 -5.42 12.31
C THR A 9 1.93 -5.63 13.34
N ILE A 10 0.97 -6.50 13.03
CA ILE A 10 -0.15 -6.87 13.91
C ILE A 10 -0.01 -8.33 14.34
N ASN A 11 -0.49 -8.64 15.54
CA ASN A 11 -0.62 -10.02 16.00
C ASN A 11 -2.01 -10.52 15.64
N GLU A 12 -2.10 -11.60 14.89
CA GLU A 12 -3.34 -12.28 14.59
C GLU A 12 -3.81 -13.13 15.78
N GLU A 13 -5.11 -13.46 15.82
CA GLU A 13 -5.72 -14.24 16.91
C GLU A 13 -5.11 -15.64 17.08
N ASN A 14 -4.53 -16.19 16.02
CA ASN A 14 -3.80 -17.45 16.00
C ASN A 14 -2.36 -17.35 16.56
N GLY A 15 -1.94 -16.16 17.04
CA GLY A 15 -0.59 -15.88 17.53
C GLY A 15 0.46 -15.66 16.44
N GLN A 16 0.08 -15.68 15.16
CA GLN A 16 0.97 -15.36 14.04
C GLN A 16 1.11 -13.84 13.91
N LYS A 17 2.26 -13.41 13.39
CA LYS A 17 2.47 -12.01 13.02
C LYS A 17 2.03 -11.82 11.58
N ALA A 18 1.30 -10.74 11.34
CA ALA A 18 0.96 -10.28 10.01
C ALA A 18 1.39 -8.82 9.83
N HIS A 19 1.62 -8.44 8.58
CA HIS A 19 1.96 -7.10 8.15
C HIS A 19 0.74 -6.49 7.46
N ARG A 20 0.25 -5.40 8.02
CA ARG A 20 -0.83 -4.59 7.45
C ARG A 20 -0.22 -3.39 6.74
N ILE A 21 -0.65 -3.13 5.51
CA ILE A 21 -0.28 -1.93 4.75
C ILE A 21 -1.54 -1.11 4.51
N GLU A 22 -1.48 0.17 4.84
CA GLU A 22 -2.58 1.12 4.70
C GLU A 22 -2.17 2.29 3.81
N ILE A 23 -2.91 2.52 2.73
CA ILE A 23 -2.65 3.61 1.77
C ILE A 23 -3.62 4.75 2.07
N GLY A 24 -3.15 5.73 2.85
CA GLY A 24 -4.00 6.82 3.38
C GLY A 24 -4.63 7.74 2.33
N ASP A 25 -4.14 7.73 1.10
CA ASP A 25 -4.71 8.50 -0.02
C ASP A 25 -6.05 7.95 -0.52
N PHE A 26 -6.43 6.73 -0.12
CA PHE A 26 -7.67 6.07 -0.54
C PHE A 26 -8.49 5.64 0.67
N ASP A 27 -9.80 5.83 0.59
CA ASP A 27 -10.72 5.41 1.65
C ASP A 27 -10.64 3.89 1.87
N ASN A 28 -10.31 3.50 3.10
CA ASN A 28 -10.25 2.12 3.58
C ASN A 28 -9.35 1.17 2.75
N LEU A 29 -8.38 1.70 2.00
CA LEU A 29 -7.47 0.87 1.20
C LEU A 29 -6.36 0.29 2.06
N HIS A 30 -6.54 -0.97 2.47
CA HIS A 30 -5.53 -1.70 3.23
C HIS A 30 -5.47 -3.17 2.82
N VAL A 31 -4.32 -3.78 3.07
CA VAL A 31 -4.10 -5.21 2.87
C VAL A 31 -3.35 -5.79 4.07
N THR A 32 -3.53 -7.08 4.31
CA THR A 32 -2.81 -7.82 5.34
C THR A 32 -2.19 -9.08 4.72
N ALA A 33 -0.95 -9.39 5.10
CA ALA A 33 -0.29 -10.63 4.74
C ALA A 33 0.69 -11.10 5.82
N THR A 34 1.11 -12.36 5.76
CA THR A 34 2.04 -12.96 6.73
C THR A 34 3.47 -12.46 6.61
N THR A 35 3.89 -11.99 5.43
CA THR A 35 5.21 -11.40 5.20
C THR A 35 5.09 -9.97 4.68
N LYS A 36 6.13 -9.16 4.90
CA LYS A 36 6.19 -7.79 4.39
C LYS A 36 6.13 -7.77 2.87
N GLU A 37 6.87 -8.66 2.22
CA GLU A 37 6.95 -8.75 0.76
C GLU A 37 5.59 -9.09 0.14
N GLU A 38 4.86 -10.04 0.72
CA GLU A 38 3.53 -10.41 0.28
C GLU A 38 2.54 -9.26 0.50
N ALA A 39 2.63 -8.56 1.64
CA ALA A 39 1.79 -7.41 1.91
C ALA A 39 2.02 -6.32 0.84
N VAL A 40 3.29 -6.02 0.51
CA VAL A 40 3.64 -5.03 -0.51
C VAL A 40 3.14 -5.45 -1.89
N HIS A 41 3.26 -6.73 -2.23
CA HIS A 41 2.76 -7.26 -3.50
C HIS A 41 1.24 -7.06 -3.61
N ARG A 42 0.49 -7.50 -2.59
CA ARG A 42 -0.97 -7.31 -2.53
C ARG A 42 -1.36 -5.83 -2.57
N ALA A 43 -0.65 -4.98 -1.84
CA ALA A 43 -0.92 -3.55 -1.83
C ALA A 43 -0.74 -2.95 -3.24
N SER A 44 0.28 -3.38 -3.96
CA SER A 44 0.55 -2.93 -5.33
C SER A 44 -0.55 -3.38 -6.30
N GLU A 45 -1.02 -4.62 -6.21
CA GLU A 45 -2.12 -5.13 -7.03
C GLU A 45 -3.43 -4.40 -6.77
N VAL A 46 -3.80 -4.22 -5.50
CA VAL A 46 -5.05 -3.54 -5.15
C VAL A 46 -4.97 -2.06 -5.56
N LEU A 47 -3.84 -1.40 -5.33
CA LEU A 47 -3.61 -0.03 -5.80
C LEU A 47 -3.74 0.08 -7.33
N LEU A 48 -3.10 -0.82 -8.09
CA LEU A 48 -3.20 -0.84 -9.55
C LEU A 48 -4.65 -1.01 -10.01
N ARG A 49 -5.39 -1.94 -9.37
CA ARG A 49 -6.80 -2.17 -9.68
C ARG A 49 -7.65 -0.93 -9.38
N THR A 50 -7.46 -0.29 -8.23
CA THR A 50 -8.18 0.93 -7.86
C THR A 50 -7.94 2.05 -8.87
N LEU A 51 -6.67 2.28 -9.26
CA LEU A 51 -6.31 3.26 -10.28
C LEU A 51 -6.93 2.93 -11.64
N ALA A 52 -6.92 1.67 -12.04
CA ALA A 52 -7.52 1.22 -13.31
C ALA A 52 -9.03 1.42 -13.33
N ILE A 53 -9.73 1.10 -12.24
CA ILE A 53 -11.19 1.29 -12.11
C ILE A 53 -11.55 2.78 -12.22
N ALA A 54 -10.84 3.64 -11.49
CA ALA A 54 -11.08 5.08 -11.55
C ALA A 54 -10.84 5.62 -12.98
N ALA A 55 -9.75 5.21 -13.63
CA ALA A 55 -9.45 5.58 -15.01
C ALA A 55 -10.54 5.11 -15.99
N GLN A 56 -11.04 3.88 -15.83
CA GLN A 56 -12.13 3.35 -16.66
C GLN A 56 -13.44 4.13 -16.50
N LYS A 57 -13.74 4.62 -15.31
CA LYS A 57 -14.92 5.44 -15.02
C LYS A 57 -14.75 6.92 -15.39
N GLY A 58 -13.54 7.35 -15.77
CA GLY A 58 -13.21 8.75 -15.96
C GLY A 58 -13.17 9.55 -14.64
N GLU A 59 -13.06 8.86 -13.51
CA GLU A 59 -12.93 9.46 -12.19
C GLU A 59 -11.51 9.99 -11.97
N ARG A 60 -11.41 11.09 -11.21
CA ARG A 60 -10.10 11.58 -10.78
C ARG A 60 -9.59 10.70 -9.64
N VAL A 61 -8.41 10.13 -9.82
CA VAL A 61 -7.66 9.49 -8.73
C VAL A 61 -7.06 10.56 -7.81
N PRO A 62 -6.97 10.31 -6.50
CA PRO A 62 -6.22 11.17 -5.59
C PRO A 62 -4.77 11.27 -6.06
N SER A 63 -4.12 12.41 -5.82
CA SER A 63 -2.67 12.52 -6.04
C SER A 63 -1.94 11.87 -4.88
N PRO A 64 -0.83 11.16 -5.09
CA PRO A 64 -0.04 10.58 -4.01
C PRO A 64 0.36 11.63 -2.97
N GLY A 65 0.14 11.31 -1.69
CA GLY A 65 0.62 12.13 -0.58
C GLY A 65 2.15 12.18 -0.50
N ALA A 66 2.66 13.13 0.28
CA ALA A 66 4.08 13.15 0.62
C ALA A 66 4.36 12.11 1.71
N LEU A 67 5.50 11.41 1.62
CA LEU A 67 6.00 10.61 2.74
C LEU A 67 6.32 11.53 3.93
N PRO A 68 5.89 11.19 5.16
CA PRO A 68 6.39 11.87 6.34
C PRO A 68 7.90 11.65 6.45
N VAL A 69 8.64 12.75 6.51
CA VAL A 69 10.11 12.71 6.62
C VAL A 69 10.48 12.14 8.00
N ASN A 70 11.32 11.10 8.01
CA ASN A 70 11.83 10.38 9.20
C ASN A 70 10.89 9.36 9.86
N ASP A 71 9.85 8.89 9.16
CA ASP A 71 9.04 7.77 9.67
C ASP A 71 9.47 6.43 9.03
N PRO A 72 10.11 5.51 9.78
CA PRO A 72 10.56 4.23 9.25
C PRO A 72 9.41 3.27 8.92
N ASP A 73 8.21 3.54 9.42
CA ASP A 73 7.01 2.72 9.20
C ASP A 73 6.23 3.16 7.96
N TYR A 74 6.78 4.08 7.16
CA TYR A 74 6.23 4.44 5.85
C TYR A 74 7.06 3.87 4.70
N ILE A 75 6.36 3.33 3.70
CA ILE A 75 6.94 2.76 2.48
C ILE A 75 6.20 3.28 1.25
N MET A 76 6.87 3.22 0.09
CA MET A 76 6.25 3.54 -1.19
C MET A 76 5.72 2.27 -1.87
N ILE A 77 4.43 2.27 -2.19
CA ILE A 77 3.78 1.19 -2.95
C ILE A 77 3.75 1.57 -4.43
N CYS A 78 4.43 0.77 -5.23
CA CYS A 78 4.56 0.94 -6.67
C CYS A 78 3.58 0.01 -7.41
N PRO A 79 2.47 0.52 -7.99
CA PRO A 79 1.44 -0.34 -8.59
C PRO A 79 1.91 -1.15 -9.81
N LEU A 80 2.96 -0.70 -10.49
CA LEU A 80 3.53 -1.38 -11.67
C LEU A 80 4.83 -2.14 -11.35
N ASN A 81 5.35 -2.02 -10.13
CA ASN A 81 6.62 -2.62 -9.76
C ASN A 81 6.67 -2.90 -8.24
N PRO A 82 6.03 -3.97 -7.77
CA PRO A 82 5.90 -4.28 -6.34
C PRO A 82 7.23 -4.53 -5.61
N GLY A 83 8.36 -4.67 -6.34
CA GLY A 83 9.69 -4.92 -5.76
C GLY A 83 10.63 -3.71 -5.76
N SER A 84 10.27 -2.60 -6.41
CA SER A 84 11.11 -1.41 -6.40
C SER A 84 10.66 -0.46 -5.30
N THR A 85 11.29 -0.58 -4.13
CA THR A 85 11.42 0.53 -3.21
C THR A 85 12.16 1.66 -3.95
N PRO A 86 11.56 2.85 -4.15
CA PRO A 86 12.34 4.02 -4.54
C PRO A 86 13.40 4.24 -3.46
N LEU A 87 14.66 4.27 -3.88
CA LEU A 87 15.79 4.65 -3.03
C LEU A 87 15.63 6.09 -2.53
#